data_AF-A0A967I555-F1
#
_entry.id   AF-A0A967I555-F1
#
_cell.length_a   1.000
_cell.length_b   1.000
_cell.length_c   1.000
_cell.angle_alpha   90.00
_cell.angle_beta   90.00
_cell.angle_gamma   90.00
#
_symmetry.space_group_name_H-M   'P 1'
#
loop_
_entity.id
_entity.type
_entity.pdbx_description
1 polymer ?
#
loop_
_entity_poly.entity_id
_entity_poly.type
_entity_poly.pdbx_seq_one_letter_code
_entity_poly.pdbx_strand_id
1 'polypeptide(L)'
;MSGNYQLIAKLLYGSGLRLIECLRLRVKDVDFAQHQIIVRDGKGRKDRITVLPDSLIEPLQKYLRRVEMLHRKDLDDGYGAVYLPDALEQK
;
A
#
# COMPACT_ATOMS: atom_id res chain seq x y z
N MET A 1 -20.05 0.34 5.10
CA MET A 1 -18.62 0.55 5.38
C MET A 1 -18.25 1.98 4.99
N SER A 2 -17.62 2.75 5.88
CA SER A 2 -17.21 4.14 5.63
C SER A 2 -15.70 4.34 5.82
N GLY A 3 -15.13 5.33 5.13
CA GLY A 3 -13.73 5.73 5.29
C GLY A 3 -12.72 4.67 4.84
N ASN A 4 -11.64 4.48 5.63
CA ASN A 4 -10.52 3.59 5.30
C ASN A 4 -10.96 2.15 5.00
N TYR A 5 -11.96 1.63 5.73
CA TYR A 5 -12.49 0.27 5.51
C TYR A 5 -13.11 0.09 4.13
N GLN A 6 -13.75 1.14 3.59
CA GLN A 6 -14.30 1.11 2.24
C GLN A 6 -13.18 1.10 1.19
N LEU A 7 -12.11 1.87 1.40
CA LEU A 7 -10.94 1.87 0.51
C LEU A 7 -10.26 0.49 0.49
N ILE A 8 -10.08 -0.12 1.67
CA ILE A 8 -9.53 -1.48 1.80
C ILE A 8 -10.42 -2.48 1.07
N ALA A 9 -11.74 -2.46 1.29
CA ALA A 9 -12.66 -3.38 0.62
C ALA A 9 -12.61 -3.23 -0.91
N LYS A 10 -12.53 -1.99 -1.41
CA LYS A 10 -12.41 -1.72 -2.84
C LYS A 10 -11.07 -2.19 -3.41
N LEU A 11 -9.96 -2.04 -2.68
CA LEU A 11 -8.64 -2.56 -3.09
C LEU A 11 -8.63 -4.09 -3.13
N LEU A 12 -9.19 -4.75 -2.12
CA LEU A 12 -9.30 -6.21 -2.10
C LEU A 12 -10.08 -6.73 -3.31
N TYR A 13 -11.22 -6.10 -3.62
CA TYR A 13 -12.06 -6.49 -4.74
C TYR A 13 -11.45 -6.14 -6.10
N GLY A 14 -11.03 -4.89 -6.28
CA GLY A 14 -10.59 -4.37 -7.58
C GLY A 14 -9.17 -4.79 -7.98
N SER A 15 -8.30 -5.07 -7.01
CA SER A 15 -6.91 -5.49 -7.27
C SER A 15 -6.67 -6.97 -6.98
N GLY A 16 -7.69 -7.74 -6.59
CA GLY A 16 -7.55 -9.17 -6.30
C GLY A 16 -6.51 -9.49 -5.20
N LEU A 17 -6.34 -8.56 -4.26
CA LEU A 17 -5.42 -8.72 -3.14
C LEU A 17 -6.05 -9.63 -2.08
N ARG A 18 -5.24 -10.47 -1.46
CA ARG A 18 -5.63 -11.15 -0.22
C ARG A 18 -5.60 -10.15 0.92
N LEU A 19 -6.34 -10.44 1.99
CA LEU A 19 -6.41 -9.56 3.17
C LEU A 19 -5.02 -9.18 3.70
N ILE A 20 -4.14 -10.16 3.90
CA ILE A 20 -2.78 -9.91 4.41
C ILE A 20 -1.93 -9.12 3.42
N GLU A 21 -2.06 -9.38 2.11
CA GLU A 21 -1.33 -8.65 1.06
C GLU A 21 -1.75 -7.16 1.08
N CYS A 22 -3.05 -6.88 1.20
CA CYS A 22 -3.56 -5.51 1.27
C CYS A 22 -3.16 -4.78 2.55
N LEU A 23 -3.17 -5.46 3.70
CA LEU A 23 -2.81 -4.85 4.99
C LEU A 23 -1.31 -4.58 5.14
N ARG A 24 -0.47 -5.32 4.39
CA ARG A 24 1.00 -5.16 4.39
C ARG A 24 1.50 -4.33 3.20
N LEU A 25 0.61 -3.86 2.34
CA LEU A 25 0.95 -3.09 1.16
C LEU A 25 1.68 -1.81 1.57
N ARG A 26 2.80 -1.52 0.91
CA ARG A 26 3.58 -0.30 1.17
C ARG A 26 3.42 0.69 0.02
N VAL A 27 3.65 1.96 0.32
CA VAL A 27 3.52 3.06 -0.65
C VAL A 27 4.36 2.81 -1.91
N LYS A 28 5.58 2.28 -1.74
CA LYS A 28 6.48 1.98 -2.87
C LYS A 28 6.06 0.82 -3.76
N ASP A 29 5.13 0.00 -3.31
CA ASP A 29 4.60 -1.12 -4.10
C ASP A 29 3.43 -0.67 -4.98
N VAL A 30 2.97 0.59 -4.87
CA VAL A 30 1.91 1.16 -5.70
C VAL A 30 2.52 2.01 -6.80
N ASP A 31 2.40 1.56 -8.05
CA ASP A 31 2.81 2.31 -9.23
C ASP A 31 1.60 3.01 -9.85
N PHE A 32 1.47 4.31 -9.58
CA PHE A 32 0.42 5.15 -10.13
C PHE A 32 0.63 5.52 -11.60
N ALA A 33 1.85 5.42 -12.14
CA ALA A 33 2.11 5.71 -13.54
C ALA A 33 1.70 4.56 -14.45
N GLN A 34 1.92 3.32 -13.98
CA GLN A 34 1.59 2.10 -14.70
C GLN A 34 0.25 1.47 -14.29
N HIS A 35 -0.44 2.08 -13.32
CA HIS A 35 -1.72 1.61 -12.76
C HIS A 35 -1.62 0.17 -12.24
N GLN A 36 -0.57 -0.11 -11.46
CA GLN A 36 -0.21 -1.44 -11.00
C GLN A 36 0.15 -1.46 -9.52
N ILE A 37 -0.06 -2.62 -8.89
CA ILE A 37 0.37 -2.91 -7.52
C ILE A 37 1.30 -4.12 -7.54
N ILE A 38 2.45 -3.99 -6.91
CA ILE A 38 3.43 -5.06 -6.73
C ILE A 38 3.11 -5.79 -5.42
N VAL A 39 2.66 -7.03 -5.53
CA VAL A 39 2.42 -7.90 -4.37
C VAL A 39 3.70 -8.65 -4.05
N ARG A 40 4.35 -8.26 -2.96
CA ARG A 40 5.56 -8.92 -2.43
C ARG A 40 5.22 -10.19 -1.66
N ASP A 41 6.10 -11.18 -1.72
CA ASP A 41 5.98 -12.43 -0.94
C ASP A 41 4.65 -13.18 -1.18
N GLY A 42 4.25 -13.27 -2.45
CA GLY A 42 3.15 -14.12 -2.87
C GLY A 42 3.43 -15.60 -2.61
N LYS A 43 2.42 -16.46 -2.84
CA LYS A 43 2.56 -17.92 -2.65
C LYS A 43 3.81 -18.44 -3.38
N GLY A 44 4.74 -19.05 -2.63
CA GLY A 44 6.02 -19.53 -3.16
C GLY A 44 7.15 -18.49 -3.17
N ARG A 45 7.05 -17.41 -2.38
CA ARG A 45 8.02 -16.30 -2.32
C ARG A 45 8.27 -15.64 -3.68
N LYS A 46 7.23 -15.59 -4.51
CA LYS A 46 7.29 -14.91 -5.81
C LYS A 46 6.46 -13.65 -5.75
N ASP A 47 7.06 -12.58 -6.22
CA ASP A 47 6.36 -11.33 -6.43
C ASP A 47 5.42 -11.48 -7.62
N ARG A 48 4.25 -10.84 -7.55
CA ARG A 48 3.34 -10.72 -8.68
C ARG A 48 2.85 -9.29 -8.81
N ILE A 49 2.50 -8.92 -10.02
CA ILE A 49 1.88 -7.63 -10.32
C ILE A 49 0.38 -7.84 -10.44
N THR A 50 -0.40 -6.91 -9.88
CA THR A 50 -1.85 -6.83 -10.06
C THR A 50 -2.27 -5.43 -10.48
N VAL A 51 -3.52 -5.27 -10.90
CA VAL A 51 -4.05 -3.99 -11.40
C VAL A 51 -4.37 -3.04 -10.25
N LEU A 52 -4.11 -1.75 -10.44
CA LEU A 52 -4.68 -0.67 -9.63
C LEU A 52 -5.87 -0.09 -10.40
N PRO A 53 -7.12 -0.26 -9.94
CA PRO A 53 -8.27 0.33 -10.61
C PRO A 53 -8.20 1.87 -10.61
N ASP A 54 -8.47 2.49 -11.76
CA ASP A 54 -8.40 3.95 -11.93
C ASP A 54 -9.27 4.71 -10.92
N SER A 55 -10.46 4.16 -10.64
CA SER A 55 -11.39 4.72 -9.65
C SER A 55 -10.83 4.81 -8.22
N LEU A 56 -9.73 4.09 -7.93
CA LEU A 56 -9.07 4.09 -6.62
C LEU A 56 -7.83 4.98 -6.57
N ILE A 57 -7.35 5.51 -7.70
CA ILE A 57 -6.16 6.37 -7.75
C ILE A 57 -6.35 7.61 -6.88
N GLU A 58 -7.39 8.40 -7.13
CA GLU A 58 -7.64 9.63 -6.38
C GLU A 58 -7.95 9.37 -4.88
N PRO A 59 -8.82 8.42 -4.51
CA PRO A 59 -9.01 8.04 -3.11
C PRO A 59 -7.72 7.61 -2.41
N LEU A 60 -6.88 6.84 -3.08
CA LEU A 60 -5.62 6.34 -2.53
C LEU A 60 -4.60 7.46 -2.36
N GLN A 61 -4.46 8.37 -3.33
CA GLN A 61 -3.61 9.56 -3.20
C GLN A 61 -4.07 10.48 -2.05
N LYS A 62 -5.38 10.65 -1.87
CA LYS A 62 -5.91 11.41 -0.72
C LYS A 62 -5.59 10.73 0.61
N TYR A 63 -5.70 9.40 0.66
CA TYR A 63 -5.30 8.63 1.84
C TYR A 63 -3.80 8.76 2.12
N LEU A 64 -2.94 8.65 1.10
CA LEU A 64 -1.49 8.77 1.23
C LEU A 64 -1.05 10.14 1.75
N ARG A 65 -1.64 11.24 1.27
CA ARG A 65 -1.37 12.59 1.82
C ARG A 65 -1.68 12.69 3.31
N ARG A 66 -2.75 12.05 3.78
CA ARG A 66 -3.09 12.00 5.21
C ARG A 66 -2.06 11.20 6.00
N VAL A 67 -1.62 10.06 5.47
CA VAL A 67 -0.60 9.20 6.10
C VAL A 67 0.75 9.91 6.14
N GLU A 68 1.12 10.65 5.09
CA GLU A 68 2.35 11.44 5.03
C GLU A 68 2.39 12.52 6.12
N MET A 69 1.28 13.25 6.33
CA MET A 69 1.19 14.23 7.41
C MET A 69 1.34 13.57 8.80
N LEU A 70 0.72 12.41 9.00
CA LEU A 70 0.87 11.65 10.24
C LEU A 70 2.33 11.19 10.44
N HIS A 71 2.93 10.60 9.40
CA HIS A 71 4.31 10.14 9.45
C HIS A 71 5.29 11.28 9.71
N ARG A 72 5.05 12.46 9.14
CA ARG A 72 5.89 13.64 9.40
C ARG A 72 5.84 14.04 10.87
N LYS A 73 4.64 14.03 11.47
CA LYS A 73 4.47 14.29 12.89
C LYS A 73 5.18 13.22 13.74
N ASP A 74 5.01 11.94 13.39
CA ASP A 74 5.66 10.84 14.10
C ASP A 74 7.20 10.97 14.04
N LEU A 75 7.76 11.43 12.92
CA LEU A 75 9.19 11.71 12.79
C LEU A 75 9.65 12.85 13.71
N ASP A 76 8.88 13.93 13.77
CA ASP A 76 9.18 15.07 14.66
C ASP A 76 9.10 14.64 16.15
N ASP A 77 8.20 13.71 16.47
CA ASP A 77 8.03 13.11 17.80
C ASP A 77 9.05 11.97 18.10
N GLY A 78 9.89 11.60 17.13
CA GLY A 78 10.96 10.58 17.29
C GLY A 78 10.57 9.13 16.99
N TYR A 79 9.38 8.86 16.45
CA TYR A 79 8.81 7.53 16.18
C TYR A 79 8.98 7.07 14.71
N GLY A 80 10.15 7.31 14.10
CA GLY A 80 10.39 7.03 12.68
C GLY A 80 10.76 5.59 12.30
N ALA A 81 11.07 4.73 13.28
CA ALA A 81 11.59 3.40 13.01
C ALA A 81 10.47 2.41 12.66
N VAL A 82 10.61 1.71 11.53
CA VAL A 82 9.69 0.64 11.12
C VAL A 82 10.46 -0.59 10.70
N TYR A 83 9.89 -1.77 10.95
CA TYR A 83 10.41 -3.02 10.42
C TYR A 83 10.36 -2.99 8.87
N LEU A 84 11.49 -3.31 8.23
CA LEU A 84 11.61 -3.46 6.78
C LEU A 84 11.84 -4.95 6.45
N PRO A 85 10.99 -5.57 5.62
CA PRO A 85 11.25 -6.93 5.13
C PRO A 85 12.42 -6.92 4.16
N ASP A 86 13.20 -8.01 4.13
CA ASP A 86 14.50 -8.16 3.46
C ASP A 86 14.54 -7.58 2.03
N ALA A 87 13.52 -7.87 1.21
CA ALA A 87 13.44 -7.40 -0.18
C ALA A 87 13.34 -5.87 -0.35
N LEU A 88 13.15 -5.14 0.76
CA LEU A 88 12.98 -3.69 0.77
C LEU A 88 14.19 -2.95 1.36
N GLU A 89 15.08 -3.64 2.06
CA GLU A 89 16.34 -3.10 2.57
C GLU A 89 17.40 -2.96 1.46
N GLN A 90 17.34 -3.82 0.45
CA GLN A 90 18.20 -3.70 -0.73
C GLN A 90 17.66 -2.59 -1.63
N LYS A 91 18.41 -1.49 -1.72
CA LYS A 91 18.15 -0.32 -2.57
C LYS A 91 19.21 -0.24 -3.66
#